data_AF-A0A7Y2EJD9-F1
#
_entry.id   AF-A0A7Y2EJD9-F1
#
_cell.length_a   1.000
_cell.length_b   1.000
_cell.length_c   1.000
_cell.angle_alpha   90.00
_cell.angle_beta   90.00
_cell.angle_gamma   90.00
#
_symmetry.space_group_name_H-M   'P 1'
#
loop_
_entity.id
_entity.type
_entity.pdbx_description
1 polymer ?
#
loop_
_entity_poly.entity_id
_entity_poly.type
_entity_poly.pdbx_seq_one_letter_code
_entity_poly.pdbx_strand_id
1 'polypeptide(L)'
;MKLLVFLLLLSPICMTAQQVYAIEPIPNKDVAYSGNISEGIILNDLSWAWNSSNACFPATQKQKFTGKHLFFTGIIPKYSEMTVTVIPTDPTKNFSVYAYEIGVNSNKLVPDLPSCIRCEADHKRERAFRGKEPQDHKRTVSNLVAINTPYRVVIGVTGADGLEEGDFTLVVSTKTR
;
A
#
# COMPACT_ATOMS: atom_id res chain seq x y z
N MET A 1 5.44 33.38 -50.80
CA MET A 1 5.85 32.69 -49.56
C MET A 1 4.61 32.43 -48.71
N LYS A 2 4.12 31.18 -48.68
CA LYS A 2 3.01 30.78 -47.80
C LYS A 2 3.61 30.41 -46.44
N LEU A 3 3.33 31.23 -45.43
CA LEU A 3 3.74 31.03 -44.05
C LEU A 3 2.86 29.90 -43.47
N LEU A 4 3.41 28.69 -43.32
CA LEU A 4 2.75 27.62 -42.57
C LEU A 4 2.89 27.93 -41.07
N VAL A 5 1.78 28.27 -40.43
CA VAL A 5 1.70 28.38 -38.97
C VAL A 5 1.38 26.99 -38.42
N PHE A 6 2.37 26.34 -37.80
CA PHE A 6 2.21 25.07 -37.10
C PHE A 6 1.62 25.37 -35.71
N LEU A 7 0.32 25.11 -35.54
CA LEU A 7 -0.37 25.27 -34.25
C LEU A 7 -0.01 24.06 -33.35
N LEU A 8 0.93 24.26 -32.43
CA LEU A 8 1.26 23.30 -31.37
C LEU A 8 0.07 23.18 -30.41
N LEU A 9 -0.72 22.13 -30.56
CA LEU A 9 -1.73 21.72 -29.59
C LEU A 9 -1.03 21.23 -28.32
N LEU A 10 -0.88 22.11 -27.32
CA LEU A 10 -0.56 21.68 -25.96
C LEU A 10 -1.77 20.90 -25.41
N SER A 11 -1.68 19.58 -25.41
CA SER A 11 -2.62 18.73 -24.69
C SER A 11 -2.48 18.98 -23.18
N PRO A 12 -3.58 19.23 -22.45
CA PRO A 12 -3.53 19.37 -21.01
C PRO A 12 -3.14 18.02 -20.41
N ILE A 13 -1.99 17.97 -19.75
CA ILE A 13 -1.59 16.85 -18.89
C ILE A 13 -2.55 16.89 -17.69
N CYS A 14 -3.63 16.10 -17.73
CA CYS A 14 -4.45 15.84 -16.56
C CYS A 14 -3.59 15.10 -15.54
N MET A 15 -3.04 15.84 -14.57
CA MET A 15 -2.53 15.24 -13.34
C MET A 15 -3.73 14.72 -12.55
N THR A 16 -3.99 13.41 -12.63
CA THR A 16 -4.97 12.76 -11.76
C THR A 16 -4.42 12.81 -10.33
N ALA A 17 -5.09 13.54 -9.44
CA ALA A 17 -4.78 13.50 -8.02
C ALA A 17 -4.92 12.07 -7.52
N GLN A 18 -3.91 11.56 -6.82
CA GLN A 18 -3.89 10.21 -6.28
C GLN A 18 -4.98 10.07 -5.21
N GLN A 19 -5.95 9.20 -5.47
CA GLN A 19 -7.04 8.95 -4.53
C GLN A 19 -6.52 8.20 -3.31
N VAL A 20 -6.84 8.73 -2.12
CA VAL A 20 -6.49 8.15 -0.82
C VAL A 20 -7.76 7.96 -0.02
N TYR A 21 -8.04 6.73 0.38
CA TYR A 21 -9.23 6.38 1.13
C TYR A 21 -8.96 6.50 2.63
N ALA A 22 -9.90 7.06 3.37
CA ALA A 22 -9.83 7.06 4.82
C ALA A 22 -10.31 5.70 5.35
N ILE A 23 -9.59 5.17 6.34
CA ILE A 23 -10.05 4.08 7.18
C ILE A 23 -10.28 4.60 8.59
N GLU A 24 -11.26 4.01 9.27
CA GLU A 24 -11.58 4.25 10.67
C GLU A 24 -11.28 2.97 11.46
N PRO A 25 -10.09 2.86 12.09
CA PRO A 25 -9.77 1.74 12.95
C PRO A 25 -10.64 1.76 14.21
N ILE A 26 -11.37 0.67 14.46
CA ILE A 26 -12.22 0.53 15.65
C ILE A 26 -11.52 -0.41 16.66
N PRO A 27 -11.28 0.02 17.91
CA PRO A 27 -10.65 -0.82 18.91
C PRO A 27 -11.37 -2.16 19.11
N ASN A 28 -10.58 -3.24 19.08
CA ASN A 28 -10.97 -4.63 19.27
C ASN A 28 -12.03 -5.13 18.26
N LYS A 29 -12.08 -4.51 17.07
CA LYS A 29 -12.96 -4.94 15.98
C LYS A 29 -12.18 -5.01 14.67
N ASP A 30 -12.72 -5.85 13.79
CA ASP A 30 -12.31 -5.92 12.40
C ASP A 30 -13.26 -5.04 11.57
N VAL A 31 -12.69 -4.17 10.75
CA VAL A 31 -13.43 -3.31 9.82
C VAL A 31 -13.00 -3.65 8.41
N ALA A 32 -13.98 -3.87 7.53
CA ALA A 32 -13.75 -4.29 6.15
C ALA A 32 -14.06 -3.15 5.18
N TYR A 33 -13.21 -2.98 4.17
CA TYR A 33 -13.34 -2.02 3.09
C TYR A 33 -13.22 -2.76 1.76
N SER A 34 -14.16 -2.56 0.85
CA SER A 34 -14.04 -3.05 -0.52
C SER A 34 -13.24 -2.07 -1.36
N GLY A 35 -12.47 -2.58 -2.32
CA GLY A 35 -11.76 -1.74 -3.28
C GLY A 35 -11.43 -2.48 -4.56
N ASN A 36 -11.14 -1.72 -5.61
CA ASN A 36 -10.62 -2.25 -6.86
C ASN A 36 -9.26 -1.59 -7.18
N ILE A 37 -8.24 -2.39 -7.45
CA ILE A 37 -6.87 -1.89 -7.70
C ILE A 37 -6.78 -1.01 -8.96
N SER A 38 -7.77 -1.08 -9.86
CA SER A 38 -7.82 -0.23 -11.06
C SER A 38 -7.98 1.26 -10.76
N GLU A 39 -8.52 1.60 -9.58
CA GLU A 39 -8.61 2.96 -9.03
C GLU A 39 -7.23 3.49 -8.55
N GLY A 40 -6.22 2.61 -8.47
CA GLY A 40 -4.88 2.96 -8.03
C GLY A 40 -4.03 3.58 -9.13
N ILE A 41 -2.80 3.94 -8.75
CA ILE A 41 -1.81 4.52 -9.68
C ILE A 41 -0.58 3.62 -9.82
N ILE A 42 0.07 3.66 -10.97
CA ILE A 42 1.38 3.00 -11.14
C ILE A 42 2.45 3.89 -10.51
N LEU A 43 3.28 3.29 -9.64
CA LEU A 43 4.47 3.94 -9.11
C LEU A 43 5.68 3.58 -9.99
N ASN A 44 6.17 4.56 -10.75
CA ASN A 44 7.35 4.35 -11.60
C ASN A 44 8.64 4.18 -10.79
N ASP A 45 8.70 4.77 -9.60
CA ASP A 45 9.78 4.61 -8.65
C ASP A 45 9.32 3.87 -7.39
N LEU A 46 10.01 2.77 -7.09
CA LEU A 46 9.83 1.98 -5.88
C LEU A 46 11.06 2.05 -4.96
N SER A 47 12.07 2.85 -5.30
CA SER A 47 13.33 2.94 -4.57
C SER A 47 13.16 3.42 -3.13
N TRP A 48 12.08 4.14 -2.86
CA TRP A 48 11.63 4.48 -1.52
C TRP A 48 11.58 3.27 -0.59
N ALA A 49 11.23 2.08 -1.10
CA ALA A 49 10.95 0.92 -0.29
C ALA A 49 12.20 0.23 0.27
N TRP A 50 13.31 0.25 -0.46
CA TRP A 50 14.57 -0.40 -0.03
C TRP A 50 15.67 0.60 0.33
N ASN A 51 15.36 1.91 0.35
CA ASN A 51 16.27 2.87 0.94
C ASN A 51 16.40 2.60 2.45
N SER A 52 17.55 2.96 3.05
CA SER A 52 17.81 2.68 4.47
C SER A 52 16.93 3.46 5.44
N SER A 53 16.25 4.50 4.98
CA SER A 53 15.36 5.34 5.79
C SER A 53 13.95 4.75 5.97
N ASN A 54 13.55 3.82 5.10
CA ASN A 54 12.24 3.17 5.13
C ASN A 54 12.33 1.66 5.31
N ALA A 55 13.26 1.00 4.59
CA ALA A 55 13.54 -0.44 4.68
C ALA A 55 12.29 -1.35 4.71
N CYS A 56 11.31 -1.09 3.85
CA CYS A 56 10.03 -1.78 3.82
C CYS A 56 10.08 -3.17 3.19
N PHE A 57 10.70 -3.27 2.01
CA PHE A 57 10.94 -4.53 1.33
C PHE A 57 12.22 -4.44 0.49
N PRO A 58 12.97 -5.54 0.32
CA PRO A 58 14.23 -5.50 -0.40
C PRO A 58 14.02 -5.32 -1.91
N ALA A 59 14.98 -4.71 -2.59
CA ALA A 59 14.95 -4.50 -4.04
C ALA A 59 14.75 -5.79 -4.85
N THR A 60 15.22 -6.93 -4.33
CA THR A 60 15.02 -8.26 -4.95
C THR A 60 13.55 -8.67 -5.04
N GLN A 61 12.67 -8.07 -4.23
CA GLN A 61 11.23 -8.33 -4.24
C GLN A 61 10.43 -7.26 -4.98
N LYS A 62 11.09 -6.30 -5.66
CA LYS A 62 10.44 -5.20 -6.41
C LYS A 62 9.28 -5.68 -7.29
N GLN A 63 9.48 -6.78 -8.03
CA GLN A 63 8.51 -7.30 -8.99
C GLN A 63 7.16 -7.69 -8.35
N LYS A 64 7.13 -7.90 -7.03
CA LYS A 64 5.90 -8.20 -6.28
C LYS A 64 5.02 -6.98 -6.01
N PHE A 65 5.50 -5.77 -6.32
CA PHE A 65 4.85 -4.51 -6.01
C PHE A 65 4.79 -3.57 -7.22
N THR A 66 4.78 -4.10 -8.45
CA THR A 66 4.81 -3.30 -9.69
C THR A 66 3.43 -2.98 -10.28
N GLY A 67 2.35 -3.54 -9.71
CA GLY A 67 0.98 -3.22 -10.09
C GLY A 67 0.56 -1.82 -9.68
N LYS A 68 -0.71 -1.48 -9.95
CA LYS A 68 -1.30 -0.23 -9.44
C LYS A 68 -1.34 -0.25 -7.91
N HIS A 69 -1.16 0.91 -7.30
CA HIS A 69 -1.19 1.10 -5.86
C HIS A 69 -2.43 1.91 -5.47
N LEU A 70 -3.27 1.32 -4.64
CA LEU A 70 -4.40 1.98 -3.98
C LEU A 70 -4.05 2.26 -2.52
N PHE A 71 -4.35 3.47 -2.05
CA PHE A 71 -3.87 3.94 -0.74
C PHE A 71 -4.98 4.13 0.26
N PHE A 72 -4.78 3.61 1.45
CA PHE A 72 -5.67 3.80 2.60
C PHE A 72 -4.89 4.46 3.73
N THR A 73 -5.53 5.36 4.47
CA THR A 73 -4.91 6.02 5.62
C THR A 73 -5.84 6.08 6.81
N GLY A 74 -5.27 5.92 8.00
CA GLY A 74 -5.98 6.03 9.26
C GLY A 74 -5.04 6.39 10.39
N ILE A 75 -5.59 6.55 11.59
CA ILE A 75 -4.80 6.76 12.80
C ILE A 75 -4.82 5.49 13.63
N ILE A 76 -3.64 4.92 13.89
CA ILE A 76 -3.47 3.91 14.92
C ILE A 76 -3.37 4.63 16.28
N PRO A 77 -4.31 4.42 17.22
CA PRO A 77 -4.29 5.10 18.51
C PRO A 77 -3.13 4.60 19.39
N LYS A 78 -2.73 5.40 20.39
CA LYS A 78 -1.77 4.93 21.40
C LYS A 78 -2.27 3.65 22.10
N TYR A 79 -1.34 2.85 22.62
CA TYR A 79 -1.60 1.54 23.22
C TYR A 79 -2.41 0.63 22.31
N SER A 80 -2.05 0.57 21.03
CA SER A 80 -2.71 -0.34 20.10
C SER A 80 -1.75 -0.96 19.10
N GLU A 81 -2.21 -2.05 18.52
CA GLU A 81 -1.56 -2.76 17.43
C GLU A 81 -2.57 -3.01 16.31
N MET A 82 -2.15 -2.79 15.07
CA MET A 82 -2.96 -2.97 13.87
C MET A 82 -2.41 -4.09 13.01
N THR A 83 -3.33 -4.91 12.51
CA THR A 83 -3.11 -5.90 11.46
C THR A 83 -3.98 -5.55 10.28
N VAL A 84 -3.40 -5.60 9.08
CA VAL A 84 -4.07 -5.29 7.83
C VAL A 84 -3.99 -6.51 6.94
N THR A 85 -5.14 -6.97 6.44
CA THR A 85 -5.22 -8.12 5.54
C THR A 85 -5.93 -7.75 4.25
N VAL A 86 -5.30 -8.02 3.11
CA VAL A 86 -5.92 -7.94 1.80
C VAL A 86 -6.39 -9.33 1.40
N ILE A 87 -7.66 -9.42 1.02
CA ILE A 87 -8.31 -10.65 0.56
C ILE A 87 -8.80 -10.40 -0.87
N PRO A 88 -8.08 -10.87 -1.90
CA PRO A 88 -8.55 -10.83 -3.27
C PRO A 88 -9.88 -11.56 -3.43
N THR A 89 -10.84 -10.98 -4.15
CA THR A 89 -12.10 -11.66 -4.49
C THR A 89 -11.85 -12.82 -5.45
N ASP A 90 -10.90 -12.64 -6.38
CA ASP A 90 -10.36 -13.68 -7.23
C ASP A 90 -9.02 -14.19 -6.65
N PRO A 91 -8.95 -15.43 -6.12
CA PRO A 91 -7.73 -15.99 -5.53
C PRO A 91 -6.55 -16.12 -6.49
N THR A 92 -6.77 -16.01 -7.80
CA THR A 92 -5.71 -16.07 -8.81
C THR A 92 -4.97 -14.74 -8.97
N LYS A 93 -5.59 -13.63 -8.54
CA LYS A 93 -4.99 -12.29 -8.62
C LYS A 93 -3.90 -12.14 -7.56
N ASN A 94 -2.69 -11.81 -8.00
CA ASN A 94 -1.51 -11.81 -7.15
C ASN A 94 -1.31 -10.45 -6.45
N PHE A 95 -2.11 -10.22 -5.42
CA PHE A 95 -2.00 -9.02 -4.59
C PHE A 95 -0.76 -9.09 -3.67
N SER A 96 -0.30 -7.89 -3.33
CA SER A 96 0.69 -7.60 -2.29
C SER A 96 0.20 -6.41 -1.47
N VAL A 97 0.68 -6.30 -0.24
CA VAL A 97 0.33 -5.19 0.65
C VAL A 97 1.58 -4.71 1.37
N TYR A 98 1.67 -3.41 1.58
CA TYR A 98 2.58 -2.84 2.55
C TYR A 98 1.85 -1.81 3.40
N ALA A 99 2.37 -1.55 4.59
CA ALA A 99 1.91 -0.48 5.43
C ALA A 99 3.08 0.18 6.16
N TYR A 100 3.00 1.48 6.37
CA TYR A 100 3.98 2.22 7.14
C TYR A 100 3.37 3.24 8.09
N GLU A 101 4.11 3.50 9.15
CA GLU A 101 3.78 4.47 10.19
C GLU A 101 4.55 5.77 9.97
N ILE A 102 3.85 6.89 10.00
CA ILE A 102 4.41 8.25 9.99
C ILE A 102 3.81 9.07 11.14
N GLY A 103 4.42 10.22 11.43
CA GLY A 103 3.88 11.15 12.42
C GLY A 103 2.41 11.47 12.14
N VAL A 104 1.60 11.55 13.19
CA VAL A 104 0.13 11.69 13.11
C VAL A 104 -0.36 12.84 12.21
N ASN A 105 0.43 13.90 12.09
CA ASN A 105 0.12 15.09 11.26
C ASN A 105 0.79 15.08 9.87
N SER A 106 1.58 14.06 9.55
CA SER A 106 2.33 13.95 8.28
C SER A 106 1.47 13.37 7.18
N ASN A 107 1.39 14.00 6.01
CA ASN A 107 0.68 13.48 4.83
C ASN A 107 1.63 12.88 3.79
N LYS A 108 2.84 12.45 4.20
CA LYS A 108 3.82 11.90 3.27
C LYS A 108 3.31 10.58 2.67
N LEU A 109 3.45 10.48 1.36
CA LEU A 109 3.03 9.33 0.57
C LEU A 109 4.19 8.88 -0.30
N VAL A 110 4.20 7.61 -0.69
CA VAL A 110 5.20 7.09 -1.61
C VAL A 110 4.87 7.50 -3.05
N PRO A 111 5.88 7.76 -3.89
CA PRO A 111 7.31 7.53 -3.67
C PRO A 111 8.01 8.62 -2.83
N ASP A 112 7.36 9.76 -2.57
CA ASP A 112 7.90 10.90 -1.84
C ASP A 112 7.90 10.73 -0.30
N LEU A 113 8.32 9.55 0.16
CA LEU A 113 8.43 9.19 1.57
C LEU A 113 9.89 9.28 2.04
N PRO A 114 10.27 10.34 2.80
CA PRO A 114 11.66 10.53 3.24
C PRO A 114 12.10 9.51 4.28
N SER A 115 11.22 9.18 5.22
CA SER A 115 11.41 8.16 6.25
C SER A 115 10.07 7.73 6.84
N CYS A 116 10.02 6.53 7.40
CA CYS A 116 8.90 6.05 8.21
C CYS A 116 9.41 5.50 9.55
N ILE A 117 8.50 5.40 10.51
CA ILE A 117 8.78 4.91 11.86
C ILE A 117 8.86 3.38 11.85
N ARG A 118 7.98 2.76 11.07
CA ARG A 118 7.93 1.33 10.80
C ARG A 118 7.36 1.12 9.41
N CYS A 119 7.83 0.10 8.72
CA CYS A 119 7.23 -0.40 7.49
C CYS A 119 7.18 -1.92 7.51
N GLU A 120 6.07 -2.47 7.05
CA GLU A 120 5.83 -3.90 6.97
C GLU A 120 5.25 -4.20 5.60
N ALA A 121 5.61 -5.34 5.02
CA ALA A 121 5.14 -5.75 3.70
C ALA A 121 4.89 -7.26 3.65
N ASP A 122 3.87 -7.66 2.90
CA ASP A 122 3.61 -9.07 2.59
C ASP A 122 3.25 -9.24 1.11
N HIS A 123 3.75 -10.33 0.55
CA HIS A 123 3.65 -10.66 -0.86
C HIS A 123 3.72 -12.18 -1.05
N LYS A 124 3.44 -12.64 -2.28
CA LYS A 124 3.56 -14.07 -2.61
C LYS A 124 4.99 -14.56 -2.40
N ARG A 125 5.16 -15.64 -1.65
CA ARG A 125 6.44 -16.33 -1.46
C ARG A 125 6.81 -17.09 -2.72
N GLU A 126 8.09 -17.09 -3.07
CA GLU A 126 8.61 -17.82 -4.24
C GLU A 126 8.61 -19.34 -4.04
N ARG A 127 8.67 -19.79 -2.79
CA ARG A 127 8.71 -21.21 -2.43
C ARG A 127 8.07 -21.48 -1.08
N ALA A 128 7.71 -22.74 -0.86
CA ALA A 128 7.38 -23.23 0.47
C ALA A 128 8.62 -23.21 1.36
N PHE A 129 8.45 -22.78 2.61
CA PHE A 129 9.50 -22.86 3.63
C PHE A 129 9.18 -24.00 4.58
N ARG A 130 10.19 -24.81 4.91
CA ARG A 130 10.02 -25.94 5.84
C ARG A 130 9.48 -25.43 7.18
N GLY A 131 8.41 -26.05 7.67
CA GLY A 131 7.76 -25.66 8.93
C GLY A 131 6.90 -24.40 8.83
N LYS A 132 6.60 -23.92 7.63
CA LYS A 132 5.59 -22.88 7.40
C LYS A 132 4.45 -23.47 6.58
N GLU A 133 3.23 -23.15 7.01
CA GLU A 133 2.06 -23.49 6.22
C GLU A 133 2.13 -22.90 4.81
N PRO A 134 1.56 -23.60 3.81
CA PRO A 134 1.37 -23.05 2.48
C PRO A 134 0.71 -21.67 2.57
N GLN A 135 1.24 -20.71 1.80
CA GLN A 135 0.63 -19.39 1.76
C GLN A 135 -0.66 -19.46 0.94
N ASP A 136 -1.73 -18.84 1.45
CA ASP A 136 -2.98 -18.69 0.73
C ASP A 136 -2.95 -17.45 -0.21
N HIS A 137 -4.12 -17.05 -0.70
CA HIS A 137 -4.27 -15.88 -1.57
C HIS A 137 -4.28 -14.55 -0.80
N LYS A 138 -4.29 -14.56 0.54
CA LYS A 138 -4.35 -13.36 1.37
C LYS A 138 -2.96 -12.81 1.61
N ARG A 139 -2.88 -11.50 1.87
CA ARG A 139 -1.65 -10.85 2.30
C ARG A 139 -1.90 -10.09 3.57
N THR A 140 -1.04 -10.28 4.55
CA THR A 140 -1.22 -9.71 5.89
C THR A 140 0.05 -9.03 6.34
N VAL A 141 -0.07 -7.76 6.70
CA VAL A 141 0.95 -7.04 7.46
C VAL A 141 0.47 -6.87 8.89
N SER A 142 1.34 -7.17 9.85
CA SER A 142 1.11 -7.06 11.29
C SER A 142 2.23 -6.25 11.93
N ASN A 143 2.25 -6.12 13.26
CA ASN A 143 3.26 -5.37 14.00
C ASN A 143 3.25 -3.85 13.73
N LEU A 144 2.18 -3.29 13.19
CA LEU A 144 1.95 -1.84 13.20
C LEU A 144 1.54 -1.49 14.64
N VAL A 145 2.42 -0.84 15.40
CA VAL A 145 2.27 -0.64 16.84
C VAL A 145 2.49 0.82 17.22
N ALA A 146 1.49 1.38 17.90
CA ALA A 146 1.57 2.65 18.59
C ALA A 146 1.58 2.41 20.11
N ILE A 147 2.73 2.63 20.75
CA ILE A 147 2.87 2.45 22.21
C ILE A 147 2.41 3.74 22.92
N ASN A 148 3.25 4.78 22.90
CA ASN A 148 2.99 6.01 23.66
C ASN A 148 2.47 7.17 22.81
N THR A 149 2.55 7.05 21.48
CA THR A 149 2.19 8.11 20.53
C THR A 149 1.33 7.49 19.43
N PRO A 150 0.21 8.12 19.04
CA PRO A 150 -0.54 7.67 17.88
C PRO A 150 0.25 7.96 16.59
N TYR A 151 0.06 7.11 15.59
CA TYR A 151 0.67 7.29 14.27
C TYR A 151 -0.37 7.33 13.18
N ARG A 152 -0.07 8.04 12.10
CA ARG A 152 -0.80 7.84 10.86
C ARG A 152 -0.23 6.59 10.21
N VAL A 153 -1.10 5.65 9.91
CA VAL A 153 -0.77 4.51 9.07
C VAL A 153 -1.14 4.85 7.63
N VAL A 154 -0.25 4.53 6.70
CA VAL A 154 -0.54 4.46 5.28
C VAL A 154 -0.44 3.00 4.86
N ILE A 155 -1.45 2.52 4.14
CA ILE A 155 -1.52 1.17 3.60
C ILE A 155 -1.53 1.28 2.08
N GLY A 156 -0.59 0.63 1.42
CA GLY A 156 -0.61 0.45 -0.03
C GLY A 156 -1.07 -0.96 -0.39
N VAL A 157 -2.24 -1.07 -1.01
CA VAL A 157 -2.69 -2.31 -1.67
C VAL A 157 -2.20 -2.26 -3.11
N THR A 158 -1.46 -3.29 -3.53
CA THR A 158 -0.90 -3.38 -4.88
C THR A 158 -0.93 -4.83 -5.38
N GLY A 159 -0.28 -5.10 -6.50
CA GLY A 159 -0.08 -6.44 -7.02
C GLY A 159 1.29 -6.63 -7.64
N ALA A 160 1.61 -7.89 -7.88
CA ALA A 160 2.81 -8.30 -8.59
C ALA A 160 2.63 -8.18 -10.10
N ASP A 161 3.74 -8.17 -10.82
CA ASP A 161 3.78 -8.39 -12.26
C ASP A 161 2.88 -7.43 -13.06
N GLY A 162 2.78 -6.17 -12.60
CA GLY A 162 2.02 -5.13 -13.28
C GLY A 162 0.49 -5.27 -13.14
N LEU A 163 -0.02 -5.91 -12.09
CA LEU A 163 -1.46 -6.06 -11.88
C LEU A 163 -2.21 -4.71 -11.95
N GLU A 164 -3.12 -4.56 -12.91
CA GLU A 164 -3.86 -3.31 -13.15
C GLU A 164 -5.32 -3.34 -12.66
N GLU A 165 -5.88 -4.52 -12.41
CA GLU A 165 -7.28 -4.70 -12.05
C GLU A 165 -7.50 -5.91 -11.13
N GLY A 166 -8.55 -5.82 -10.32
CA GLY A 166 -8.94 -6.85 -9.37
C GLY A 166 -9.65 -6.27 -8.16
N ASP A 167 -10.76 -6.90 -7.78
CA ASP A 167 -11.50 -6.58 -6.56
C ASP A 167 -10.87 -7.25 -5.35
N PHE A 168 -10.92 -6.57 -4.22
CA PHE A 168 -10.44 -7.09 -2.94
C PHE A 168 -11.24 -6.54 -1.77
N THR A 169 -11.10 -7.22 -0.63
CA THR A 169 -11.49 -6.72 0.68
C THR A 169 -10.25 -6.44 1.51
N LEU A 170 -10.12 -5.20 2.01
CA LEU A 170 -9.15 -4.81 3.02
C LEU A 170 -9.77 -4.95 4.40
N VAL A 171 -9.23 -5.83 5.24
CA VAL A 171 -9.64 -6.00 6.63
C VAL A 171 -8.61 -5.35 7.54
N VAL A 172 -9.06 -4.38 8.34
CA VAL A 172 -8.26 -3.69 9.35
C VAL A 172 -8.70 -4.18 10.72
N SER A 173 -7.81 -4.86 11.43
CA SER A 173 -8.00 -5.31 12.80
C SER A 173 -7.15 -4.45 13.72
N THR A 174 -7.75 -3.82 14.72
CA THR A 174 -7.01 -3.02 15.72
C THR A 174 -7.25 -3.57 17.11
N LYS A 175 -6.20 -3.91 17.83
CA LYS A 175 -6.27 -4.43 19.19
C LYS A 175 -5.73 -3.40 20.17
N THR A 176 -6.40 -3.25 21.30
CA THR A 176 -5.83 -2.51 22.43
C THR A 176 -4.73 -3.37 23.06
N ARG A 177 -3.60 -2.75 23.40
CA ARG A 177 -2.48 -3.38 24.10
C ARG A 177 -2.59 -3.19 25.61
#